data_AF-A0A7C2NWQ6-F1
#
_entry.id   AF-A0A7C2NWQ6-F1
#
_cell.length_a   1.000
_cell.length_b   1.000
_cell.length_c   1.000
_cell.angle_alpha   90.00
_cell.angle_beta   90.00
_cell.angle_gamma   90.00
#
_symmetry.space_group_name_H-M   'P 1'
#
loop_
_entity.id
_entity.type
_entity.pdbx_description
1 polymer ?
#
loop_
_entity_poly.entity_id
_entity_poly.type
_entity_poly.pdbx_seq_one_letter_code
_entity_poly.pdbx_strand_id
1 'polypeptide(L)'
;MRVRMTLTLQAAISQYGSEAKAKLHNPAVSGEPEDQLRAPFESLLDRLAALCRFPANTVAAVGESSLADLNTRPDYAVTLRHLLVGFVELRLKRGQAYFIG
;
A
#
# COMPACT_ATOMS: atom_id res chain seq x y z
N MET A 1 -4.52 23.92 -17.83
CA MET A 1 -3.28 23.21 -18.22
C MET A 1 -2.99 22.15 -17.16
N ARG A 2 -3.20 20.86 -17.46
CA ARG A 2 -2.94 19.75 -16.52
C ARG A 2 -1.50 19.29 -16.77
N VAL A 3 -0.59 19.60 -15.86
CA VAL A 3 0.78 19.07 -15.90
C VAL A 3 0.67 17.55 -15.89
N ARG A 4 1.17 16.88 -16.93
CA ARG A 4 1.37 15.43 -16.87
C ARG A 4 2.53 15.22 -15.89
N MET A 5 2.21 14.85 -14.66
CA MET A 5 3.22 14.38 -13.72
C MET A 5 3.76 13.06 -14.26
N THR A 6 5.01 13.05 -14.71
CA THR A 6 5.72 11.81 -15.02
C THR A 6 5.82 11.02 -13.73
N LEU A 7 5.26 9.81 -13.71
CA LEU A 7 5.39 8.93 -12.55
C LEU A 7 6.87 8.54 -12.39
N THR A 8 7.46 8.88 -11.25
CA THR A 8 8.79 8.45 -10.82
C THR A 8 8.67 7.66 -9.52
N LEU A 9 9.69 6.87 -9.18
CA LEU A 9 9.73 6.18 -7.89
C LEU A 9 9.65 7.16 -6.72
N GLN A 10 10.41 8.27 -6.78
CA GLN A 10 10.36 9.32 -5.78
C GLN A 10 8.94 9.88 -5.62
N ALA A 11 8.28 10.22 -6.73
CA ALA A 11 6.91 10.74 -6.68
C ALA A 11 5.92 9.73 -6.07
N ALA A 12 6.04 8.44 -6.42
CA ALA A 12 5.19 7.39 -5.87
C ALA A 12 5.36 7.24 -4.35
N ILE A 13 6.61 7.25 -3.86
CA ILE A 13 6.91 7.15 -2.43
C ILE A 13 6.49 8.42 -1.67
N SER A 14 6.78 9.61 -2.19
CA SER A 14 6.36 10.87 -1.59
C SER A 14 4.84 10.95 -1.48
N GLN A 15 4.12 10.50 -2.51
CA GLN A 15 2.67 10.51 -2.51
C GLN A 15 2.08 9.49 -1.53
N TYR A 16 2.66 8.29 -1.43
CA TYR A 16 2.30 7.32 -0.38
C TYR A 16 2.44 7.94 1.02
N GLY A 17 3.56 8.59 1.31
CA GLY A 17 3.78 9.25 2.59
C GLY A 17 2.75 10.34 2.90
N SER A 18 2.39 11.14 1.89
CA SER A 18 1.35 12.17 2.00
C SER A 18 -0.04 11.57 2.30
N GLU A 19 -0.44 10.55 1.53
CA GLU A 19 -1.73 9.87 1.68
C GLU A 19 -1.83 9.16 3.05
N ALA A 20 -0.79 8.44 3.46
CA ALA A 20 -0.72 7.77 4.76
C ALA A 20 -0.77 8.77 5.92
N LYS A 21 0.00 9.86 5.84
CA LYS A 21 -0.02 10.92 6.87
C LYS A 21 -1.39 11.56 6.99
N ALA A 22 -2.04 11.86 5.86
CA ALA A 22 -3.37 12.45 5.84
C ALA A 22 -4.41 11.54 6.51
N LYS A 23 -4.37 10.23 6.24
CA LYS A 23 -5.26 9.26 6.92
C LYS A 23 -4.98 9.14 8.41
N LEU A 24 -3.71 9.00 8.79
CA LEU A 24 -3.31 8.81 10.20
C LEU A 24 -3.60 10.03 11.08
N HIS A 25 -3.59 11.24 10.52
CA HIS A 25 -3.86 12.49 11.23
C HIS A 25 -5.33 12.91 11.21
N ASN A 26 -6.21 12.16 10.52
CA ASN A 26 -7.62 12.50 10.46
C ASN A 26 -8.29 12.17 11.81
N PRO A 27 -8.81 13.17 12.54
CA PRO A 27 -9.42 12.95 13.86
C PRO A 27 -10.72 12.13 13.81
N ALA A 28 -11.34 11.99 12.64
CA ALA A 28 -12.56 11.21 12.44
C ALA A 28 -12.28 9.72 12.13
N VAL A 29 -11.02 9.32 12.03
CA VAL A 29 -10.65 7.93 11.78
C VAL A 29 -10.85 7.08 13.04
N SER A 30 -11.56 5.96 12.87
CA SER A 30 -11.72 4.89 13.86
C SER A 30 -11.01 3.62 13.39
N GLY A 31 -10.65 2.73 14.33
CA GLY A 31 -9.98 1.46 14.04
C GLY A 31 -8.49 1.47 14.36
N GLU A 32 -7.80 0.37 14.03
CA GLU A 32 -6.38 0.25 14.32
C GLU A 32 -5.55 1.16 13.40
N PRO A 33 -4.41 1.69 13.87
CA PRO A 33 -3.55 2.54 13.05
C PRO A 33 -3.07 1.86 11.75
N GLU A 34 -2.89 0.54 11.77
CA GLU A 34 -2.52 -0.29 10.61
C GLU A 34 -3.58 -0.27 9.51
N ASP A 35 -4.87 -0.22 9.87
CA ASP A 35 -5.96 -0.16 8.89
C ASP A 35 -5.90 1.11 8.03
N GLN A 36 -5.28 2.17 8.57
CA GLN A 36 -5.12 3.43 7.84
C GLN A 36 -4.07 3.36 6.75
N LEU A 37 -3.21 2.34 6.77
CA LEU A 37 -2.19 2.10 5.74
C LEU A 37 -2.74 1.33 4.54
N ARG A 38 -3.90 0.67 4.66
CA ARG A 38 -4.49 -0.19 3.60
C ARG A 38 -4.62 0.53 2.25
N ALA A 39 -5.45 1.57 2.19
CA ALA A 39 -5.68 2.29 0.94
C ALA A 39 -4.42 3.01 0.38
N PRO A 40 -3.58 3.68 1.21
CA PRO A 40 -2.30 4.20 0.74
C PRO A 40 -1.38 3.11 0.16
N PHE A 41 -1.32 1.93 0.80
CA PHE A 41 -0.51 0.80 0.34
C PHE A 41 -0.98 0.26 -1.00
N GLU A 42 -2.29 0.03 -1.16
CA GLU A 42 -2.89 -0.40 -2.43
C GLU A 42 -2.54 0.58 -3.56
N SER A 43 -2.70 1.89 -3.30
CA SER A 43 -2.37 2.94 -4.27
C SER A 43 -0.87 3.01 -4.58
N LEU A 44 0.00 2.72 -3.61
CA LEU A 44 1.45 2.60 -3.84
C LEU A 44 1.75 1.40 -4.74
N LEU A 45 1.12 0.25 -4.49
CA LEU A 45 1.33 -0.96 -5.28
C LEU A 45 0.96 -0.76 -6.75
N ASP A 46 -0.16 -0.08 -7.03
CA ASP A 46 -0.56 0.29 -8.38
C ASP A 46 0.48 1.18 -9.09
N ARG A 47 1.03 2.16 -8.38
CA ARG A 47 2.08 3.05 -8.90
C ARG A 47 3.39 2.30 -9.16
N LEU A 48 3.77 1.39 -8.27
CA LEU A 48 4.95 0.54 -8.47
C LEU A 48 4.76 -0.41 -9.66
N ALA A 49 3.57 -1.01 -9.81
CA ALA A 49 3.24 -1.85 -10.95
C ALA A 49 3.37 -1.07 -12.27
N ALA A 50 2.85 0.16 -12.32
CA ALA A 50 2.97 1.04 -13.47
C ALA A 50 4.44 1.42 -13.78
N LEU A 51 5.25 1.71 -12.76
CA LEU A 51 6.69 1.97 -12.92
C LEU A 51 7.45 0.76 -13.49
N CYS A 52 7.06 -0.45 -13.07
CA CYS A 52 7.57 -1.71 -13.60
C CYS A 52 6.98 -2.09 -14.98
N ARG A 53 6.14 -1.23 -15.58
CA ARG A 53 5.47 -1.45 -16.88
C ARG A 53 4.55 -2.67 -16.90
N PHE A 54 4.03 -3.09 -15.74
CA PHE A 54 2.94 -4.04 -15.72
C PHE A 54 1.66 -3.38 -16.25
N PRO A 55 0.83 -4.10 -17.02
CA PRO A 55 -0.48 -3.60 -17.41
C PRO A 55 -1.33 -3.32 -16.16
N ALA A 56 -2.23 -2.33 -16.25
CA ALA A 56 -3.17 -2.03 -15.18
C ALA A 56 -3.95 -3.30 -14.77
N ASN A 57 -4.29 -3.41 -13.48
CA ASN A 57 -5.04 -4.52 -12.90
C ASN A 57 -4.36 -5.90 -13.03
N THR A 58 -3.04 -5.96 -13.30
CA THR A 58 -2.30 -7.23 -13.29
C THR A 58 -1.61 -7.50 -11.97
N VAL A 59 -1.30 -6.49 -11.16
CA VAL A 59 -0.85 -6.66 -9.78
C VAL A 59 -2.03 -6.30 -8.88
N ALA A 60 -2.38 -7.18 -7.94
CA ALA A 60 -3.47 -6.93 -7.01
C ALA A 60 -3.08 -7.35 -5.59
N ALA A 61 -3.47 -6.55 -4.61
CA ALA A 61 -3.42 -6.90 -3.20
C ALA A 61 -4.81 -7.39 -2.78
N VAL A 62 -4.94 -8.66 -2.41
CA VAL A 62 -6.19 -9.29 -2.00
C VAL A 62 -6.22 -9.38 -0.49
N GLY A 63 -7.12 -8.62 0.14
CA GLY A 63 -7.28 -8.58 1.60
C GLY A 63 -7.81 -9.91 2.18
N GLU A 64 -7.54 -10.11 3.46
CA GLU A 64 -8.09 -11.22 4.28
C GLU A 64 -7.75 -12.62 3.79
N SER A 65 -6.58 -12.79 3.20
CA SER A 65 -6.12 -14.10 2.74
C SER A 65 -5.68 -14.97 3.92
N SER A 66 -6.53 -15.91 4.35
CA SER A 66 -6.17 -16.89 5.38
C SER A 66 -5.22 -17.93 4.81
N LEU A 67 -4.03 -18.07 5.40
CA LEU A 67 -3.14 -19.20 5.20
C LEU A 67 -3.42 -20.23 6.29
N ALA A 68 -4.42 -21.08 6.05
CA ALA A 68 -4.87 -22.08 7.02
C ALA A 68 -3.72 -22.96 7.56
N ASP A 69 -2.76 -23.31 6.69
CA ASP A 69 -1.65 -24.19 7.02
C ASP A 69 -0.54 -23.53 7.87
N LEU A 70 -0.46 -22.20 7.87
CA LEU A 70 0.60 -21.44 8.56
C LEU A 70 0.12 -20.72 9.82
N ASN A 71 -1.15 -20.92 10.20
CA ASN A 71 -1.80 -20.31 11.35
C ASN A 71 -1.57 -18.78 11.45
N THR A 72 -1.49 -18.13 10.29
CA THR A 72 -1.23 -16.70 10.14
C THR A 72 -2.22 -16.10 9.15
N ARG A 73 -2.57 -14.83 9.35
CA ARG A 73 -3.50 -14.08 8.51
C ARG A 73 -2.79 -12.81 8.04
N PRO A 74 -2.01 -12.89 6.95
CA PRO A 74 -1.42 -11.70 6.38
C PRO A 74 -2.52 -10.71 5.97
N ASP A 75 -2.24 -9.42 6.11
CA ASP A 75 -3.17 -8.38 5.65
C ASP A 75 -3.53 -8.52 4.18
N TYR A 76 -2.56 -8.90 3.34
CA TYR A 76 -2.75 -9.11 1.91
C TYR A 76 -2.01 -10.34 1.38
N ALA A 77 -2.65 -11.05 0.47
CA ALA A 77 -1.96 -11.81 -0.57
C ALA A 77 -1.76 -10.93 -1.80
N VAL A 78 -0.55 -10.92 -2.36
CA VAL A 78 -0.26 -10.18 -3.59
C VAL A 78 -0.24 -11.17 -4.75
N THR A 79 -1.02 -10.87 -5.79
CA THR A 79 -1.09 -11.66 -7.02
C THR A 79 -0.60 -10.88 -8.22
N LEU A 80 0.13 -11.55 -9.11
CA LEU A 80 0.39 -11.12 -10.47
C LEU A 80 -0.48 -11.95 -11.42
N ARG A 81 -1.54 -11.34 -11.96
CA ARG A 81 -2.64 -11.97 -12.70
C ARG A 81 -3.33 -13.04 -11.84
N HIS A 82 -2.99 -14.30 -12.05
CA HIS A 82 -3.54 -15.44 -11.31
C HIS A 82 -2.47 -16.17 -10.49
N LEU A 83 -1.25 -15.63 -10.45
CA LEU A 83 -0.14 -16.21 -9.69
C LEU A 83 0.00 -15.47 -8.36
N LEU A 84 -0.06 -16.21 -7.24
CA LEU A 84 0.36 -15.71 -5.94
C LEU A 84 1.87 -15.45 -5.96
N VAL A 85 2.27 -14.21 -5.68
CA VAL A 85 3.69 -13.80 -5.68
C VAL A 85 4.22 -13.46 -4.29
N GLY A 86 3.35 -13.38 -3.28
CA GLY A 86 3.77 -13.20 -1.90
C GLY A 86 2.64 -12.71 -1.00
N PHE A 87 3.00 -12.40 0.24
CA PHE A 87 2.10 -11.86 1.25
C PHE A 87 2.69 -10.58 1.86
N VAL A 88 1.83 -9.66 2.28
CA VAL A 88 2.21 -8.41 2.92
C VAL A 88 1.47 -8.28 4.24
N GLU A 89 2.22 -7.91 5.28
CA GLU A 89 1.69 -7.52 6.59
C GLU A 89 1.93 -6.03 6.79
N LEU A 90 0.86 -5.29 7.08
CA LEU A 90 0.96 -3.88 7.41
C LEU A 90 1.21 -3.73 8.90
N ARG A 91 2.15 -2.85 9.21
CA ARG A 91 2.54 -2.55 10.59
C ARG A 91 2.74 -1.07 10.73
N LEU A 92 2.21 -0.51 11.81
CA LEU A 92 2.51 0.85 12.22
C LEU A 92 3.02 0.84 13.65
N LYS A 93 4.07 1.60 13.91
CA LYS A 93 4.47 1.93 15.29
C LYS A 93 4.21 3.41 15.51
N ARG A 94 3.29 3.75 16.42
CA ARG A 94 3.12 5.14 16.88
C ARG A 94 4.41 5.59 17.60
N GLY A 95 4.88 6.81 17.32
CA GLY A 95 5.98 7.46 18.05
C GLY A 95 7.35 7.45 17.38
N GLN A 96 7.53 6.81 16.22
CA GLN A 96 8.74 6.98 15.40
C GLN A 96 8.43 7.97 14.27
N ALA A 97 8.88 9.21 14.43
CA ALA A 97 8.82 10.19 13.35
C ALA A 97 9.78 9.73 12.23
N TYR A 98 9.25 9.02 11.24
CA TYR A 98 9.96 8.81 9.99
C TYR A 98 9.91 10.13 9.22
N PHE A 99 10.91 10.98 9.45
CA PHE A 99 11.20 12.11 8.56
C PHE A 99 11.67 11.51 7.23
N ILE A 100 10.76 11.41 6.27
CA ILE A 100 11.11 11.21 4.87
C ILE A 100 11.27 12.62 4.29
N GLY A 101 12.48 13.17 4.46
CA GLY A 101 12.94 14.39 3.79
C GLY A 101 13.48 14.08 2.40
#